data_AF-A0A953DAE4-F1
#
_entry.id   AF-A0A953DAE4-F1
#
_cell.length_a   1.000
_cell.length_b   1.000
_cell.length_c   1.000
_cell.angle_alpha   90.00
_cell.angle_beta   90.00
_cell.angle_gamma   90.00
#
_symmetry.space_group_name_H-M   'P 1'
#
loop_
_entity.id
_entity.type
_entity.pdbx_description
1 polymer ?
#
loop_
_entity_poly.entity_id
_entity_poly.type
_entity_poly.pdbx_seq_one_letter_code
_entity_poly.pdbx_strand_id
1 'polypeptide(L)'
;MAGRRGPGVVRTAARTAVIAGTATATSRAVSGRMDDRAMRQQQEQAADAAALDSQAQIDELHSQLESLQAQQVQSAATPPVPPPSDLMTQIQQLAQLKDAGMLTDDEFQAAKAKLLAT
;
A
#
# COMPACT_ATOMS: atom_id res chain seq x y z
N MET A 1 47.87 -71.75 -27.90
CA MET A 1 48.39 -70.67 -27.03
C MET A 1 47.21 -69.90 -26.46
N ALA A 2 46.85 -70.12 -25.19
CA ALA A 2 45.81 -69.38 -24.49
C ALA A 2 46.40 -68.80 -23.21
N GLY A 3 46.23 -67.49 -22.99
CA GLY A 3 46.81 -66.79 -21.85
C GLY A 3 46.25 -65.38 -21.60
N ARG A 4 45.14 -65.34 -20.86
CA ARG A 4 44.70 -64.31 -19.88
C ARG A 4 44.71 -62.83 -20.30
N ARG A 5 43.56 -62.35 -20.77
CA ARG A 5 43.11 -60.95 -20.59
C ARG A 5 42.17 -60.92 -19.39
N GLY A 6 42.68 -60.51 -18.23
CA GLY A 6 41.92 -60.47 -16.97
C GLY A 6 40.95 -59.28 -16.89
N PRO A 7 39.75 -59.45 -16.29
CA PRO A 7 38.71 -58.41 -16.15
C PRO A 7 39.00 -57.36 -15.05
N GLY A 8 40.28 -57.05 -14.79
CA GLY A 8 40.69 -56.25 -13.63
C GLY A 8 40.88 -54.75 -13.89
N VAL A 9 41.34 -54.35 -15.07
CA VAL A 9 41.81 -52.97 -15.30
C VAL A 9 40.70 -52.03 -15.78
N VAL A 10 39.74 -52.55 -16.55
CA VAL A 10 38.57 -51.78 -17.02
C VAL A 10 37.58 -51.51 -15.88
N ARG A 11 37.48 -52.44 -14.92
CA ARG A 11 36.53 -52.33 -13.80
C ARG A 11 36.99 -51.34 -12.71
N THR A 12 38.30 -51.15 -12.53
CA THR A 12 38.83 -50.21 -11.52
C THR A 12 38.76 -48.75 -11.98
N ALA A 13 39.03 -48.46 -13.25
CA ALA A 13 38.88 -47.11 -13.81
C ALA A 13 37.42 -46.60 -13.79
N ALA A 14 36.44 -47.50 -13.97
CA ALA A 14 35.02 -47.15 -13.89
C ALA A 14 34.58 -46.79 -12.45
N ARG A 15 35.15 -47.43 -11.41
CA ARG A 15 34.76 -47.17 -10.02
C ARG A 15 35.29 -45.83 -9.47
N THR A 16 36.47 -45.38 -9.88
CA THR A 16 37.00 -44.07 -9.47
C THR A 16 36.23 -42.92 -10.08
N ALA A 17 35.78 -43.05 -11.33
CA ALA A 17 34.93 -42.05 -11.98
C ALA A 17 33.58 -41.87 -11.26
N VAL A 18 32.98 -42.96 -10.77
CA VAL A 18 31.71 -42.90 -10.01
C VAL A 18 31.90 -42.31 -8.61
N ILE A 19 32.96 -42.71 -7.90
CA ILE A 19 33.24 -42.23 -6.53
C ILE A 19 33.65 -40.73 -6.52
N ALA A 20 34.45 -40.30 -7.49
CA ALA A 20 34.80 -38.88 -7.66
C ALA A 20 33.59 -38.05 -8.15
N GLY A 21 32.74 -38.63 -9.01
CA GLY A 21 31.50 -38.00 -9.48
C GLY A 21 30.49 -37.72 -8.38
N THR A 22 30.36 -38.60 -7.40
CA THR A 22 29.43 -38.41 -6.27
C THR A 22 29.91 -37.37 -5.26
N ALA A 23 31.23 -37.26 -5.04
CA ALA A 23 31.79 -36.26 -4.12
C ALA A 23 31.51 -34.82 -4.61
N THR A 24 31.69 -34.57 -5.91
CA THR A 24 31.38 -33.29 -6.55
C THR A 24 29.89 -32.99 -6.61
N ALA A 25 29.03 -34.02 -6.71
CA ALA A 25 27.57 -33.84 -6.67
C ALA A 25 27.08 -33.38 -5.29
N THR A 26 27.64 -33.92 -4.20
CA THR A 26 27.31 -33.49 -2.83
C THR A 26 27.85 -32.11 -2.49
N SER A 27 29.07 -31.74 -2.90
CA SER A 27 29.60 -30.40 -2.64
C SER A 27 28.80 -29.33 -3.40
N ARG A 28 28.40 -29.60 -4.65
CA ARG A 28 27.54 -28.71 -5.43
C ARG A 28 26.13 -28.57 -4.85
N ALA A 29 25.59 -29.64 -4.26
CA ALA A 29 24.30 -29.59 -3.56
C ALA A 29 24.35 -28.77 -2.26
N VAL A 30 25.47 -28.82 -1.53
CA VAL A 30 25.66 -28.00 -0.31
C VAL A 30 25.93 -26.54 -0.68
N SER A 31 26.75 -26.27 -1.70
CA SER A 31 26.94 -24.91 -2.24
C SER A 31 25.62 -24.31 -2.71
N GLY A 32 24.81 -25.05 -3.48
CA GLY A 32 23.48 -24.58 -3.90
C GLY A 32 22.57 -24.23 -2.73
N ARG A 33 22.59 -25.01 -1.64
CA ARG A 33 21.81 -24.68 -0.42
C ARG A 33 22.34 -23.47 0.34
N MET A 34 23.64 -23.21 0.29
CA MET A 34 24.22 -21.99 0.88
C MET A 34 23.87 -20.77 0.03
N ASP A 35 23.94 -20.88 -1.28
CA ASP A 35 23.55 -19.83 -2.23
C ASP A 35 22.05 -19.50 -2.09
N ASP A 36 21.18 -20.52 -2.00
CA ASP A 36 19.75 -20.34 -1.76
C ASP A 36 19.46 -19.66 -0.41
N ARG A 37 20.22 -20.00 0.64
CA ARG A 37 20.09 -19.33 1.95
C ARG A 37 20.56 -17.89 1.90
N ALA A 38 21.67 -17.61 1.22
CA ALA A 38 22.19 -16.25 1.07
C ALA A 38 21.23 -15.37 0.26
N MET A 39 20.65 -15.90 -0.81
CA MET A 39 19.63 -15.20 -1.60
C MET A 39 18.36 -14.94 -0.78
N ARG A 40 17.89 -15.92 -0.01
CA ARG A 40 16.74 -15.72 0.90
C ARG A 40 17.01 -14.67 1.96
N GLN A 41 18.18 -14.68 2.59
CA GLN A 41 18.56 -13.67 3.58
C GLN A 41 18.61 -12.26 2.99
N GLN A 42 19.13 -12.11 1.77
CA GLN A 42 19.08 -10.82 1.07
C GLN A 42 17.65 -10.39 0.75
N GLN A 43 16.78 -11.33 0.36
CA GLN A 43 15.39 -11.05 0.05
C GLN A 43 14.59 -10.64 1.29
N GLU A 44 14.82 -11.30 2.43
CA GLU A 44 14.22 -10.96 3.72
C GLU A 44 14.67 -9.57 4.18
N GLN A 45 15.96 -9.26 4.10
CA GLN A 45 16.48 -7.93 4.45
C GLN A 45 15.91 -6.81 3.56
N ALA A 46 15.74 -7.08 2.25
CA ALA A 46 15.13 -6.13 1.33
C ALA A 46 13.63 -5.92 1.62
N ALA A 47 12.91 -6.98 2.02
CA ALA A 47 11.50 -6.90 2.38
C ALA A 47 11.30 -6.10 3.68
N ASP A 48 12.14 -6.33 4.70
CA ASP A 48 12.09 -5.58 5.96
C ASP A 48 12.39 -4.08 5.76
N ALA A 49 13.37 -3.76 4.90
CA ALA A 49 13.67 -2.37 4.56
C ALA A 49 12.50 -1.67 3.85
N ALA A 50 11.82 -2.36 2.94
CA ALA A 50 10.64 -1.82 2.25
C ALA A 50 9.44 -1.63 3.21
N ALA A 51 9.27 -2.54 4.18
CA ALA A 51 8.20 -2.42 5.17
C ALA A 51 8.40 -1.19 6.07
N LEU A 52 9.63 -0.93 6.54
CA LEU A 52 9.96 0.25 7.35
C LEU A 52 9.70 1.56 6.60
N ASP A 53 10.05 1.65 5.32
CA ASP A 53 9.81 2.84 4.49
C ASP A 53 8.31 3.11 4.33
N SER A 54 7.51 2.06 4.08
CA SER A 54 6.05 2.18 3.97
C SER A 54 5.40 2.66 5.27
N GLN A 55 5.94 2.26 6.42
CA GLN A 55 5.41 2.65 7.73
C GLN A 55 5.68 4.13 8.02
N ALA A 56 6.89 4.62 7.70
CA ALA A 56 7.23 6.04 7.84
C ALA A 56 6.33 6.94 6.97
N GLN A 57 6.01 6.50 5.76
CA GLN A 57 5.16 7.25 4.85
C GLN A 57 3.70 7.34 5.35
N ILE A 58 3.19 6.28 5.99
CA ILE A 58 1.85 6.28 6.61
C ILE A 58 1.81 7.24 7.80
N ASP A 59 2.81 7.23 8.67
CA ASP A 59 2.86 8.16 9.83
C ASP A 59 2.92 9.62 9.38
N GLU A 60 3.70 9.93 8.33
CA GLU A 60 3.76 11.29 7.80
C GLU A 60 2.42 11.73 7.19
N LEU A 61 1.76 10.85 6.44
CA LEU A 61 0.42 11.12 5.89
C LEU A 61 -0.61 11.34 7.02
N HIS A 62 -0.52 10.56 8.09
CA HIS A 62 -1.42 10.66 9.23
C HIS A 62 -1.24 12.01 9.95
N SER A 63 0.01 12.45 10.15
CA SER A 63 0.30 13.75 10.74
C SER A 63 -0.25 14.93 9.90
N GLN A 64 -0.24 14.79 8.57
CA GLN A 64 -0.79 15.80 7.67
C GLN A 64 -2.31 15.88 7.79
N LEU A 65 -3.01 14.73 7.87
CA LEU A 65 -4.46 14.69 8.07
C LEU A 65 -4.88 15.33 9.40
N GLU A 66 -4.15 15.06 10.49
CA GLU A 66 -4.44 15.65 11.81
C GLU A 66 -4.35 17.18 11.78
N SER A 67 -3.33 17.73 11.11
CA SER A 67 -3.15 19.18 10.97
C SER A 67 -4.29 19.86 10.20
N LEU A 68 -4.82 19.21 9.15
CA LEU A 68 -5.96 19.72 8.39
C LEU A 68 -7.26 19.68 9.21
N GLN A 69 -7.44 18.64 10.02
CA GLN A 69 -8.63 18.50 10.85
C GLN A 69 -8.64 19.56 11.97
N ALA A 70 -7.51 19.80 12.63
CA ALA A 70 -7.38 20.84 13.65
C ALA A 70 -7.68 22.26 13.10
N GLN A 71 -7.33 22.53 11.84
CA GLN A 71 -7.62 23.81 11.20
C GLN A 71 -9.13 24.02 10.95
N GLN A 72 -9.89 22.96 10.62
CA GLN A 72 -11.34 23.08 10.40
C GLN A 72 -12.13 23.37 11.68
N VAL A 73 -11.72 22.83 12.83
CA VAL A 73 -12.46 23.04 14.09
C VAL A 73 -12.33 24.49 14.58
N GLN A 74 -11.20 25.17 14.31
CA GLN A 74 -11.01 26.58 14.69
C GLN A 74 -11.82 27.54 13.80
N SER A 75 -12.06 27.21 12.52
CA SER A 75 -12.83 28.06 11.59
C SER A 75 -14.35 27.98 11.78
N ALA A 76 -14.86 26.98 12.48
CA ALA A 76 -16.29 26.86 12.80
C ALA A 76 -16.77 27.82 13.91
N ALA A 77 -15.86 28.57 14.56
CA ALA A 77 -16.19 29.50 15.64
C ALA A 77 -16.47 30.95 15.19
N THR A 78 -16.31 31.26 13.91
CA THR A 78 -16.77 32.54 13.33
C THR A 78 -17.63 32.23 12.11
N PRO A 79 -18.97 32.34 12.20
CA PRO A 79 -19.80 32.27 11.02
C PRO A 79 -19.32 33.36 10.04
N PRO A 80 -18.95 32.99 8.79
CA PRO A 80 -18.77 33.99 7.76
C PRO A 80 -20.13 34.62 7.54
N VAL A 81 -20.33 35.84 8.04
CA VAL A 81 -21.56 36.59 7.82
C VAL A 81 -21.61 36.87 6.32
N PRO A 82 -22.49 36.21 5.54
CA PRO A 82 -22.64 36.55 4.14
C PRO A 82 -23.07 38.03 4.07
N PRO A 83 -22.59 38.80 3.08
CA PRO A 83 -22.99 40.19 2.95
C PRO A 83 -24.53 40.27 2.87
N PRO A 84 -25.17 41.18 3.60
CA PRO A 84 -26.63 41.20 3.77
C PRO A 84 -27.41 41.33 2.46
N SER A 85 -26.77 41.79 1.39
CA SER A 85 -27.33 41.86 0.04
C SER A 85 -27.55 40.48 -0.60
N ASP A 86 -26.68 39.51 -0.35
CA ASP A 86 -26.81 38.16 -0.91
C ASP A 86 -27.90 37.37 -0.18
N LEU A 87 -28.10 37.61 1.11
CA LEU A 87 -29.17 36.98 1.90
C LEU A 87 -30.55 37.35 1.37
N MET A 88 -30.82 38.64 1.12
CA MET A 88 -32.12 39.08 0.61
C MET A 88 -32.39 38.53 -0.80
N THR A 89 -31.35 38.49 -1.64
CA THR A 89 -31.42 37.93 -2.99
C THR A 89 -31.74 36.42 -2.95
N GLN A 90 -31.13 35.67 -2.05
CA GLN A 90 -31.41 34.24 -1.85
C GLN A 90 -32.81 33.97 -1.31
N ILE A 91 -33.30 34.78 -0.35
CA ILE A 91 -34.68 34.66 0.16
C ILE A 91 -35.70 34.91 -0.97
N GLN A 92 -35.42 35.85 -1.88
CA GLN A 92 -36.29 36.14 -3.02
C GLN A 92 -36.32 34.99 -4.05
N GLN A 93 -35.17 34.35 -4.32
CA GLN A 93 -35.10 33.16 -5.19
C GLN A 93 -35.87 31.97 -4.60
N LEU A 94 -35.72 31.72 -3.30
CA LEU A 94 -36.48 30.67 -2.60
C LEU A 94 -38.00 30.94 -2.67
N ALA A 95 -38.42 32.21 -2.57
CA ALA A 95 -39.83 32.57 -2.69
C ALA A 95 -40.39 32.29 -4.09
N GLN A 96 -39.63 32.61 -5.15
CA GLN A 96 -39.99 32.30 -6.53
C GLN A 96 -40.11 30.80 -6.78
N LEU A 97 -39.20 29.99 -6.24
CA LEU A 97 -39.25 28.54 -6.38
C LEU A 97 -40.45 27.91 -5.64
N LYS A 98 -40.82 28.47 -4.48
CA LYS A 98 -42.05 28.11 -3.76
C LYS A 98 -43.29 28.47 -4.57
N ASP A 99 -43.35 29.67 -5.15
CA ASP A 99 -44.47 30.10 -5.99
C ASP A 99 -44.59 29.28 -7.29
N ALA A 100 -43.45 28.81 -7.81
CA ALA A 100 -43.39 27.87 -8.92
C ALA A 100 -43.77 26.42 -8.52
N GLY A 101 -44.03 26.15 -7.24
CA GLY A 101 -44.35 24.82 -6.72
C GLY A 101 -43.17 23.85 -6.72
N MET A 102 -41.94 24.34 -6.89
CA MET A 102 -40.71 23.52 -6.85
C MET A 102 -40.19 23.28 -5.43
N LEU A 103 -40.63 24.10 -4.47
CA LEU A 103 -40.31 24.00 -3.05
C LEU A 103 -41.60 23.93 -2.25
N THR A 104 -41.63 23.04 -1.26
CA THR A 104 -42.73 23.00 -0.29
C THR A 104 -42.58 24.11 0.75
N ASP A 105 -43.68 24.49 1.41
CA ASP A 105 -43.65 25.51 2.48
C ASP A 105 -42.67 25.15 3.61
N ASP A 106 -42.60 23.86 3.97
CA ASP A 106 -41.69 23.37 5.01
C ASP A 106 -40.22 23.53 4.61
N GLU A 107 -39.87 23.21 3.36
CA GLU A 107 -38.51 23.36 2.83
C GLU A 107 -38.11 24.83 2.70
N PHE A 108 -39.06 25.70 2.31
CA PHE A 108 -38.84 27.14 2.27
C PHE A 108 -38.53 27.71 3.66
N GLN A 109 -39.28 27.33 4.69
CA GLN A 109 -39.05 27.80 6.06
C GLN A 109 -37.71 27.33 6.61
N ALA A 110 -37.35 26.06 6.38
CA ALA A 110 -36.06 25.51 6.80
C ALA A 110 -34.87 26.25 6.16
N ALA A 111 -34.94 26.52 4.85
CA ALA A 111 -33.90 27.25 4.13
C ALA A 111 -33.78 28.72 4.58
N LYS A 112 -34.91 29.40 4.78
CA LYS A 112 -34.93 30.78 5.29
C LYS A 112 -34.36 30.88 6.71
N ALA A 113 -34.73 29.96 7.61
CA ALA A 113 -34.19 29.91 8.96
C ALA A 113 -32.67 29.69 8.96
N LYS A 114 -32.18 28.79 8.09
CA LYS A 114 -30.74 28.54 7.92
C LYS A 114 -29.99 29.78 7.41
N LEU A 115 -30.59 30.56 6.52
CA LEU A 115 -30.01 31.79 5.99
C LEU A 115 -30.03 32.97 7.00
N LEU A 116 -30.95 32.97 7.96
CA LEU A 116 -31.04 34.01 9.00
C LEU A 116 -30.26 33.67 10.28
N ALA A 117 -29.89 32.40 10.46
CA ALA A 117 -29.14 31.90 11.62
C ALA A 117 -27.61 32.03 11.46
N THR A 118 -27.13 32.49 10.30
CA THR A 118 -25.72 32.83 10.03
C THR A 118 -25.41 34.26 10.43
#